data_AF-A0A3D0J783-F1
#
_entry.id   AF-A0A3D0J783-F1
#
_cell.length_a   1.000
_cell.length_b   1.000
_cell.length_c   1.000
_cell.angle_alpha   90.00
_cell.angle_beta   90.00
_cell.angle_gamma   90.00
#
_symmetry.space_group_name_H-M   'P 1'
#
loop_
_entity.id
_entity.type
_entity.pdbx_description
1 polymer ?
#
loop_
_entity_poly.entity_id
_entity_poly.type
_entity_poly.pdbx_seq_one_letter_code
_entity_poly.pdbx_strand_id
1 'polypeptide(L)'
;MPLATLALAQDHGTPAPAETASQPVQSSQDIVIWKALGAALAIGFAAFATAWAQSKIGAAAAGAMAEKPEVGGLMIVLEALPETIIILGFVIAIMIVGMK
;
A
#
# COMPACT_ATOMS: atom_id res chain seq x y z
N MET A 1 14.56 13.88 -74.47
CA MET A 1 13.59 13.16 -73.61
C MET A 1 14.10 11.74 -73.38
N PRO A 2 13.99 11.21 -72.16
CA PRO A 2 15.19 11.09 -71.33
C PRO A 2 15.28 9.77 -70.52
N LEU A 3 16.40 9.65 -69.79
CA LEU A 3 16.62 8.86 -68.56
C LEU A 3 16.82 7.33 -68.69
N ALA A 4 18.02 6.93 -69.16
CA ALA A 4 18.53 5.57 -68.99
C ALA A 4 19.96 5.49 -68.40
N THR A 5 20.55 6.53 -67.80
CA THR A 5 21.97 6.43 -67.39
C THR A 5 22.46 7.42 -66.30
N LEU A 6 21.86 7.53 -65.10
CA LEU A 6 22.62 8.14 -63.98
C LEU A 6 22.01 7.78 -62.60
N ALA A 7 22.89 7.38 -61.66
CA ALA A 7 22.67 7.12 -60.21
C ALA A 7 22.04 5.75 -59.86
N LEU A 8 22.75 4.64 -59.61
CA LEU A 8 23.99 4.38 -58.84
C LEU A 8 23.80 4.30 -57.30
N ALA A 9 22.86 3.50 -56.81
CA ALA A 9 22.96 2.91 -55.45
C ALA A 9 21.89 1.82 -55.24
N GLN A 10 22.26 0.54 -55.36
CA GLN A 10 22.23 -0.35 -54.20
C GLN A 10 22.61 0.38 -52.89
N ASP A 11 21.69 0.40 -51.93
CA ASP A 11 22.08 0.24 -50.53
C ASP A 11 20.98 -0.52 -49.77
N HIS A 12 21.20 -1.83 -49.66
CA HIS A 12 20.68 -2.60 -48.55
C HIS A 12 21.45 -2.11 -47.30
N GLY A 13 20.87 -1.16 -46.56
CA GLY A 13 21.59 -0.55 -45.44
C GLY A 13 20.68 0.13 -44.42
N THR A 14 20.19 -0.66 -43.47
CA THR A 14 19.96 -0.27 -42.06
C THR A 14 18.80 0.69 -41.73
N PRO A 15 17.73 0.25 -41.02
CA PRO A 15 16.98 1.16 -40.18
C PRO A 15 17.88 1.64 -39.03
N ALA A 16 18.21 2.93 -39.02
CA ALA A 16 18.98 3.56 -37.95
C ALA A 16 18.21 3.48 -36.61
N PRO A 17 18.90 3.22 -35.49
CA PRO A 17 18.27 2.87 -34.22
C PRO A 17 17.98 4.09 -33.33
N ALA A 18 16.99 3.91 -32.46
CA ALA A 18 16.93 4.44 -31.10
C ALA A 18 16.95 5.95 -30.89
N GLU A 19 15.76 6.54 -30.83
CA GLU A 19 15.39 7.35 -29.66
C GLU A 19 14.18 6.69 -28.99
N THR A 20 14.46 5.55 -28.35
CA THR A 20 13.61 5.04 -27.29
C THR A 20 13.72 6.06 -26.15
N ALA A 21 12.74 6.96 -26.08
CA ALA A 21 12.47 7.71 -24.87
C ALA A 21 12.37 6.68 -23.74
N SER A 22 13.40 6.65 -22.91
CA SER A 22 13.56 5.76 -21.78
C SER A 22 12.48 6.09 -20.75
N GLN A 23 11.31 5.51 -20.94
CA GLN A 23 10.37 5.29 -19.85
C GLN A 23 11.14 4.50 -18.79
N PRO A 24 11.22 4.98 -17.53
CA PRO A 24 11.90 4.23 -16.49
C PRO A 24 11.23 2.87 -16.39
N VAL A 25 12.03 1.82 -16.62
CA VAL A 25 11.59 0.43 -16.48
C VAL A 25 11.35 0.21 -14.99
N GLN A 26 10.14 0.53 -14.56
CA GLN A 26 9.63 0.22 -13.22
C GLN A 26 9.61 -1.30 -13.11
N SER A 27 10.66 -1.88 -12.53
CA SER A 27 10.77 -3.32 -12.44
C SER A 27 9.61 -3.84 -11.59
N SER A 28 8.94 -4.91 -12.01
CA SER A 28 7.76 -5.41 -11.29
C SER A 28 8.07 -5.76 -9.83
N GLN A 29 9.34 -6.03 -9.52
CA GLN A 29 9.83 -6.29 -8.17
C GLN A 29 9.83 -5.02 -7.29
N ASP A 30 10.16 -3.85 -7.84
CA ASP A 30 10.08 -2.58 -7.11
C ASP A 30 8.65 -2.29 -6.66
N ILE A 31 7.66 -2.53 -7.54
CA ILE A 31 6.24 -2.33 -7.21
C ILE A 31 5.82 -3.22 -6.03
N VAL A 32 6.27 -4.48 -5.98
CA VAL A 32 5.96 -5.38 -4.87
C VAL A 32 6.55 -4.87 -3.56
N ILE A 33 7.80 -4.40 -3.56
CA ILE A 33 8.47 -3.87 -2.36
C ILE A 33 7.74 -2.63 -1.85
N TRP A 34 7.41 -1.68 -2.73
CA TRP A 34 6.70 -0.46 -2.34
C TRP A 34 5.28 -0.75 -1.84
N LYS A 35 4.57 -1.71 -2.44
CA LYS A 35 3.26 -2.18 -1.95
C LYS A 35 3.37 -2.82 -0.56
N ALA A 36 4.37 -3.68 -0.34
CA ALA A 36 4.58 -4.33 0.94
C ALA A 36 4.92 -3.31 2.04
N LEU A 37 5.79 -2.34 1.75
CA LEU A 37 6.10 -1.25 2.68
C LEU A 37 4.87 -0.38 2.99
N GLY A 38 4.10 0.00 1.97
CA GLY A 38 2.86 0.76 2.16
C GLY A 38 1.84 0.01 3.02
N ALA A 39 1.64 -1.28 2.77
CA ALA A 39 0.74 -2.12 3.57
C ALA A 39 1.22 -2.27 5.02
N ALA A 40 2.52 -2.50 5.22
CA ALA A 40 3.12 -2.64 6.55
C ALA A 40 2.99 -1.35 7.38
N LEU A 41 3.22 -0.18 6.77
CA LEU A 41 3.05 1.10 7.44
C LEU A 41 1.57 1.37 7.76
N ALA A 42 0.65 1.11 6.83
CA ALA A 42 -0.77 1.33 7.03
C ALA A 42 -1.32 0.55 8.25
N ILE A 43 -1.06 -0.76 8.31
CA ILE A 43 -1.50 -1.57 9.45
C ILE A 43 -0.65 -1.32 10.71
N GLY A 44 0.64 -1.05 10.56
CA GLY A 44 1.56 -0.82 11.67
C GLY A 44 1.17 0.40 12.50
N PHE A 45 0.88 1.53 11.85
CA PHE A 45 0.42 2.74 12.55
C PHE A 45 -0.97 2.57 13.16
N ALA A 46 -1.88 1.89 12.46
CA ALA A 46 -3.19 1.59 13.01
C ALA A 46 -3.09 0.71 14.27
N ALA A 47 -2.24 -0.33 14.23
CA ALA A 47 -2.02 -1.23 15.36
C ALA A 47 -1.40 -0.48 16.55
N PHE A 48 -0.42 0.38 16.30
CA PHE A 48 0.19 1.19 17.36
C PHE A 48 -0.82 2.15 18.00
N ALA A 49 -1.63 2.84 17.20
CA ALA A 49 -2.67 3.74 17.70
C ALA A 49 -3.73 2.99 18.51
N THR A 50 -4.20 1.84 18.02
CA THR A 50 -5.15 0.97 18.73
C THR A 50 -4.55 0.46 20.04
N ALA A 51 -3.31 -0.03 20.04
CA ALA A 51 -2.63 -0.50 21.23
C ALA A 51 -2.50 0.60 22.30
N TRP A 52 -2.16 1.82 21.89
CA TRP A 52 -2.05 2.95 22.80
C TRP A 52 -3.40 3.34 23.41
N ALA A 53 -4.46 3.43 22.60
CA ALA A 53 -5.79 3.74 23.09
C ALA A 53 -6.33 2.66 24.04
N GLN A 54 -6.25 1.38 23.64
CA GLN A 54 -6.78 0.27 24.42
C GLN A 54 -6.02 0.08 25.74
N SER A 55 -4.71 0.36 25.79
CA SER A 55 -3.92 0.27 27.03
C SER A 55 -4.47 1.15 28.16
N LYS A 56 -5.04 2.31 27.79
CA LYS A 56 -5.65 3.26 28.73
C LYS A 56 -7.08 2.87 29.07
N ILE A 57 -7.84 2.43 28.06
CA ILE A 57 -9.24 2.01 28.25
C ILE A 57 -9.30 0.76 29.13
N GLY A 58 -8.49 -0.27 28.84
CA GLY A 58 -8.43 -1.49 29.64
C GLY A 58 -8.05 -1.27 31.10
N ALA A 59 -7.07 -0.38 31.36
CA ALA A 59 -6.69 -0.03 32.73
C ALA A 59 -7.83 0.66 33.49
N ALA A 60 -8.54 1.60 32.84
CA ALA A 60 -9.69 2.28 33.43
C ALA A 60 -10.89 1.31 33.61
N ALA A 61 -11.13 0.43 32.64
CA ALA A 61 -12.17 -0.58 32.68
C ALA A 61 -11.97 -1.57 33.83
N ALA A 62 -10.74 -2.06 34.05
CA ALA A 62 -10.43 -2.96 35.15
C ALA A 62 -10.72 -2.31 36.52
N GLY A 63 -10.33 -1.04 36.71
CA GLY A 63 -10.65 -0.30 37.93
C GLY A 63 -12.14 -0.07 38.13
N ALA A 64 -12.85 0.34 37.07
CA ALA A 64 -14.28 0.57 37.15
C ALA A 64 -15.09 -0.71 37.44
N MET A 65 -14.69 -1.85 36.87
CA MET A 65 -15.31 -3.15 37.15
C MET A 65 -15.01 -3.65 38.57
N ALA A 66 -13.87 -3.27 39.16
CA ALA A 66 -13.56 -3.61 40.54
C ALA A 66 -14.49 -2.91 41.54
N GLU A 67 -14.93 -1.69 41.24
CA GLU A 67 -15.91 -0.95 42.05
C GLU A 67 -17.36 -1.31 41.73
N LYS A 68 -17.68 -1.48 40.44
CA LYS A 68 -19.03 -1.69 39.92
C LYS A 68 -19.03 -2.78 38.84
N PRO A 69 -19.16 -4.07 39.20
CA PRO A 69 -19.08 -5.15 38.23
C PRO A 69 -20.16 -5.08 37.14
N GLU A 70 -21.27 -4.38 37.41
CA GLU A 70 -22.38 -4.20 36.48
C GLU A 70 -21.99 -3.36 35.25
N VAL A 71 -20.92 -2.56 35.33
CA VAL A 71 -20.46 -1.76 34.17
C VAL A 71 -19.63 -2.54 33.17
N GLY A 72 -19.30 -3.81 33.42
CA GLY A 72 -18.45 -4.62 32.54
C GLY A 72 -18.95 -4.71 31.09
N GLY A 73 -20.28 -4.81 30.89
CA GLY A 73 -20.86 -4.81 29.55
C GLY A 73 -20.60 -3.50 28.79
N LEU A 74 -20.69 -2.35 29.47
CA LEU A 74 -20.37 -1.05 28.87
C LEU A 74 -18.87 -0.92 28.57
N MET A 75 -18.02 -1.48 29.42
CA MET A 75 -16.56 -1.46 29.21
C MET A 75 -16.15 -2.24 27.96
N ILE A 76 -16.79 -3.37 27.67
CA ILE A 76 -16.57 -4.11 26.41
C ILE A 76 -16.91 -3.24 25.18
N VAL A 77 -17.99 -2.46 25.25
CA VAL A 77 -18.37 -1.56 24.15
C VAL A 77 -17.33 -0.43 23.98
N LEU A 78 -16.81 0.11 25.08
CA LEU A 78 -15.75 1.12 25.03
C LEU A 78 -14.44 0.55 24.48
N GLU A 79 -14.10 -0.69 24.80
CA GLU A 79 -12.93 -1.41 24.26
C GLU A 79 -13.07 -1.69 22.76
N ALA A 80 -14.29 -1.87 22.26
CA ALA A 80 -14.55 -2.08 20.83
C ALA A 80 -14.33 -0.82 19.97
N LEU A 81 -14.32 0.38 20.57
CA LEU A 81 -14.07 1.64 19.84
C LEU A 81 -12.66 1.68 19.18
N PRO A 82 -11.54 1.47 19.91
CA PRO A 82 -10.21 1.44 19.30
C PRO A 82 -10.00 0.25 18.35
N GLU A 83 -10.77 -0.84 18.47
CA GLU A 83 -10.71 -1.98 17.54
C GLU A 83 -11.14 -1.58 16.12
N THR A 84 -12.03 -0.59 15.98
CA THR A 84 -12.42 -0.06 14.66
C THR A 84 -11.21 0.50 13.91
N ILE A 85 -10.26 1.11 14.61
CA ILE A 85 -9.06 1.72 14.00
C ILE A 85 -8.18 0.64 13.36
N ILE A 86 -7.90 -0.46 14.07
CA ILE A 86 -7.07 -1.54 13.53
C ILE A 86 -7.78 -2.31 12.43
N ILE A 87 -9.09 -2.52 12.53
CA ILE A 87 -9.87 -3.16 11.46
C ILE A 87 -9.77 -2.35 10.17
N LEU A 88 -9.93 -1.02 10.24
CA LEU A 88 -9.79 -0.15 9.07
C LEU A 88 -8.36 -0.17 8.51
N GLY A 89 -7.34 -0.13 9.36
CA GLY A 89 -5.93 -0.25 8.94
C GLY A 89 -5.62 -1.59 8.27
N PHE A 90 -6.18 -2.69 8.78
CA PHE A 90 -6.06 -4.02 8.20
C PHE A 90 -6.74 -4.12 6.83
N VAL A 91 -7.95 -3.58 6.69
CA VAL A 91 -8.66 -3.52 5.39
C VAL A 91 -7.83 -2.75 4.36
N ILE A 92 -7.28 -1.59 4.73
CA ILE A 92 -6.43 -0.80 3.83
C ILE A 92 -5.18 -1.58 3.42
N ALA A 93 -4.52 -2.28 4.34
CA ALA A 93 -3.35 -3.10 4.02
C ALA A 93 -3.69 -4.24 3.03
N ILE A 94 -4.84 -4.91 3.20
CA ILE A 94 -5.32 -5.92 2.24
C ILE A 94 -5.59 -5.29 0.88
N MET A 95 -6.22 -4.11 0.83
CA MET A 95 -6.48 -3.40 -0.41
C MET A 95 -5.17 -3.08 -1.15
N ILE A 96 -4.16 -2.57 -0.44
CA ILE A 96 -2.84 -2.26 -1.03
C ILE A 96 -2.22 -3.52 -1.63
N VAL A 97 -2.22 -4.64 -0.91
CA VAL A 97 -1.61 -5.89 -1.41
C VAL A 97 -2.41 -6.48 -2.58
N GLY A 98 -3.74 -6.47 -2.49
CA GLY A 98 -4.66 -7.09 -3.44
C GLY A 98 -4.84 -6.37 -4.77
N MET A 99 -4.39 -5.13 -4.91
CA MET A 99 -4.38 -4.39 -6.18
C MET A 99 -3.47 -5.10 -7.21
N LYS A 100 -4.03 -5.51 -8.35
CA LYS A 100 -3.28 -6.13 -9.46
C LYS A 100 -2.65 -5.08 -10.37
#